data_AF-A0A2A5D6I5-F1
#
_entry.id   AF-A0A2A5D6I5-F1
#
_cell.length_a   1.000
_cell.length_b   1.000
_cell.length_c   1.000
_cell.angle_alpha   90.00
_cell.angle_beta   90.00
_cell.angle_gamma   90.00
#
_symmetry.space_group_name_H-M   'P 1'
#
loop_
_entity.id
_entity.type
_entity.pdbx_description
1 polymer ?
#
loop_
_entity_poly.entity_id
_entity_poly.type
_entity_poly.pdbx_seq_one_letter_code
_entity_poly.pdbx_strand_id
1 'polypeptide(L)'
;MKTYLPLLFIFCILLSSSLYAESITYEKYNSFTPEKKQKLIKKYVKRSGQYHKIKIGTYTVYSDVNPANAIEKGIIMDEYFRKFSSLFNGKFRIGKSPDLFILKNNDSYEIAIATFFNQPREKENSIGTFASFGSKKALFANNEGKKEDVMATLYHEGTHQLLDAYIKRDIPTWFDEGSAENFETWEMTRSLKNNLANSLYRSQRGLWIPDIYPNKGFVKFSKLIHMSQKSFYQPSQSNNCYRSAWASIHYFLYTKSSRNIYNKLINCYKSGKKQSSLLSTKAIENIEKKINLHIESIIIPHHRYVVPAIEAMKKKNYKIALLSIKKMKQLHPLSQTANFYMAWISILMGDLKANHLKTIIQLQSKKYQHPEINFAIAQCYYLTKGNNWKSKAKSFATKAIKANWKHKEAKNILKELK
;
A
#
# COMPACT_ATOMS: atom_id res chain seq x y z
N MET A 1 25.51 -27.34 53.48
CA MET A 1 25.13 -25.95 53.16
C MET A 1 24.76 -25.87 51.69
N LYS A 2 23.46 -25.71 51.37
CA LYS A 2 22.97 -25.50 50.00
C LYS A 2 22.67 -24.01 49.83
N THR A 3 23.44 -23.33 48.98
CA THR A 3 23.27 -21.90 48.69
C THR A 3 22.17 -21.71 47.64
N TYR A 4 21.12 -21.01 48.04
CA TYR A 4 20.07 -20.47 47.16
C TYR A 4 20.62 -19.22 46.46
N LEU A 5 20.63 -19.21 45.11
CA LEU A 5 20.82 -18.00 44.31
C LEU A 5 19.42 -17.41 44.01
N PRO A 6 19.08 -16.19 44.47
CA PRO A 6 17.75 -15.62 44.25
C PRO A 6 17.67 -14.83 42.94
N LEU A 7 16.69 -15.18 42.10
CA LEU A 7 15.60 -14.29 41.66
C LEU A 7 15.88 -12.83 41.21
N LEU A 8 17.10 -12.48 40.77
CA LEU A 8 17.39 -11.11 40.28
C LEU A 8 17.25 -10.92 38.76
N PHE A 9 16.91 -11.96 38.00
CA PHE A 9 16.85 -11.87 36.53
C PHE A 9 15.44 -11.63 35.93
N ILE A 10 14.40 -11.52 36.76
CA ILE A 10 13.00 -11.39 36.28
C ILE A 10 12.49 -9.93 36.26
N PHE A 11 13.21 -8.98 36.88
CA PHE A 11 12.74 -7.58 36.97
C PHE A 11 13.11 -6.66 35.80
N CYS A 12 14.06 -7.02 34.94
CA CYS A 12 14.46 -6.19 33.79
C CYS A 12 13.61 -6.39 32.52
N ILE A 13 12.67 -7.34 32.49
CA ILE A 13 11.83 -7.59 31.31
C ILE A 13 10.49 -6.83 31.38
N LEU A 14 10.07 -6.37 32.56
CA LEU A 14 8.76 -5.72 32.77
C LEU A 14 8.76 -4.18 32.64
N LEU A 15 9.92 -3.54 32.40
CA LEU A 15 10.02 -2.08 32.20
C LEU A 15 10.18 -1.65 30.73
N SER A 16 10.15 -2.59 29.77
CA SER A 16 10.20 -2.26 28.34
C SER A 16 8.83 -2.16 27.66
N SER A 17 7.75 -2.49 28.37
CA SER A 17 6.36 -2.44 27.88
C SER A 17 5.63 -1.13 28.18
N SER A 18 6.26 -0.18 28.89
CA SER A 18 5.58 0.98 29.49
C SER A 18 5.66 2.31 28.74
N LEU A 19 6.21 2.39 27.51
CA LEU A 19 6.40 3.71 26.84
C LEU A 19 6.03 3.78 25.35
N TYR A 20 5.25 2.84 24.82
CA TYR A 20 4.49 3.15 23.60
C TYR A 20 3.21 3.86 24.02
N ALA A 21 3.31 5.17 24.26
CA ALA A 21 2.15 6.04 24.26
C ALA A 21 1.28 5.66 23.06
N GLU A 22 0.01 5.38 23.29
CA GLU A 22 -0.91 4.86 22.28
C GLU A 22 -0.78 5.70 21.00
N SER A 23 -0.24 5.08 19.94
CA SER A 23 0.10 5.78 18.70
C SER A 23 -1.14 6.50 18.15
N ILE A 24 -1.05 7.81 17.93
CA ILE A 24 -2.16 8.57 17.35
C ILE A 24 -2.33 8.11 15.90
N THR A 25 -3.52 7.59 15.57
CA THR A 25 -3.86 7.24 14.19
C THR A 25 -4.32 8.47 13.41
N TYR A 26 -4.25 8.42 12.08
CA TYR A 26 -4.75 9.48 11.22
C TYR A 26 -6.26 9.69 11.40
N GLU A 27 -7.01 8.60 11.57
CA GLU A 27 -8.44 8.66 11.89
C GLU A 27 -8.70 9.38 13.22
N LYS A 28 -7.97 9.01 14.28
CA LYS A 28 -8.07 9.65 15.60
C LYS A 28 -7.67 11.13 15.55
N TYR A 29 -6.63 11.47 14.80
CA TYR A 29 -6.21 12.86 14.60
C TYR A 29 -7.28 13.70 13.90
N ASN A 30 -7.95 13.14 12.89
CA ASN A 30 -9.01 13.85 12.18
C ASN A 30 -10.27 14.08 13.00
N SER A 31 -10.54 13.24 14.00
CA SER A 31 -11.65 13.44 14.93
C SER A 31 -11.32 14.40 16.08
N PHE A 32 -10.09 14.89 16.19
CA PHE A 32 -9.72 15.87 17.21
C PHE A 32 -10.30 17.24 16.93
N THR A 33 -10.81 17.87 17.99
CA THR A 33 -11.22 19.28 17.98
C THR A 33 -10.01 20.19 17.73
N PRO A 34 -10.22 21.45 17.28
CA PRO A 34 -9.15 22.42 17.10
C PRO A 34 -8.27 22.59 18.35
N GLU A 35 -8.85 22.60 19.55
CA GLU A 35 -8.13 22.76 20.82
C GLU A 35 -7.21 21.56 21.08
N LYS A 36 -7.68 20.35 20.78
CA LYS A 36 -6.85 19.13 20.89
C LYS A 36 -5.69 19.16 19.90
N LYS A 37 -5.93 19.59 18.65
CA LYS A 37 -4.85 19.76 17.65
C LYS A 37 -3.85 20.82 18.09
N GLN A 38 -4.31 21.94 18.65
CA GLN A 38 -3.43 22.98 19.19
C GLN A 38 -2.58 22.49 20.36
N LYS A 39 -3.14 21.65 21.25
CA LYS A 39 -2.37 20.99 22.33
C LYS A 39 -1.26 20.10 21.77
N LEU A 40 -1.50 19.36 20.68
CA LEU A 40 -0.46 18.58 20.01
C LEU A 40 0.63 19.47 19.41
N ILE A 41 0.25 20.58 18.76
CA ILE A 41 1.20 21.55 18.21
C ILE A 41 2.12 22.06 19.31
N LYS A 42 1.57 22.55 20.43
CA LYS A 42 2.36 23.02 21.57
C LYS A 42 3.28 21.94 22.16
N LYS A 43 2.83 20.68 22.17
CA LYS A 43 3.58 19.56 22.75
C LYS A 43 4.74 19.09 21.87
N TYR A 44 4.51 18.98 20.56
CA TYR A 44 5.42 18.25 19.66
C TYR A 44 6.20 19.12 18.70
N VAL A 45 5.83 20.40 18.51
CA VAL A 45 6.47 21.29 17.54
C VAL A 45 7.51 22.17 18.25
N LYS A 46 8.75 22.13 17.76
CA LYS A 46 9.84 23.00 18.16
C LYS A 46 10.35 23.79 16.95
N ARG A 47 10.91 24.98 17.14
CA ARG A 47 11.64 25.70 16.08
C ARG A 47 13.04 25.11 15.90
N SER A 48 13.51 25.03 14.66
CA SER A 48 14.84 24.54 14.29
C SER A 48 15.29 25.28 13.03
N GLY A 49 15.92 26.45 13.22
CA GLY A 49 16.17 27.39 12.13
C GLY A 49 14.84 27.84 11.50
N GLN A 50 14.77 27.82 10.17
CA GLN A 50 13.54 28.17 9.43
C GLN A 50 12.42 27.13 9.54
N TYR A 51 12.72 25.91 10.02
CA TYR A 51 11.76 24.81 10.06
C TYR A 51 11.10 24.63 11.44
N HIS A 52 9.88 24.11 11.40
CA HIS A 52 9.25 23.37 12.48
C HIS A 52 9.85 21.97 12.54
N LYS A 53 10.42 21.59 13.69
CA LYS A 53 10.87 20.22 14.00
C LYS A 53 9.81 19.53 14.84
N ILE A 54 9.33 18.38 14.38
CA ILE A 54 8.21 17.64 14.98
C ILE A 54 8.65 16.21 15.27
N LYS A 55 8.41 15.76 16.50
CA LYS A 55 8.72 14.39 16.93
C LYS A 55 7.53 13.75 17.63
N ILE A 56 6.61 13.19 16.86
CA ILE A 56 5.37 12.57 17.36
C ILE A 56 5.39 11.02 17.32
N GLY A 57 6.25 10.43 16.51
CA GLY A 57 6.37 8.98 16.35
C GLY A 57 7.74 8.58 15.81
N THR A 58 7.74 7.61 14.89
CA THR A 58 8.96 7.05 14.30
C THR A 58 9.77 8.10 13.54
N TYR A 59 9.09 8.94 12.76
CA TYR A 59 9.70 10.00 11.96
C TYR A 59 10.13 11.21 12.81
N THR A 60 11.17 11.90 12.34
CA THR A 60 11.46 13.29 12.73
C THR A 60 11.10 14.17 11.54
N VAL A 61 10.09 15.02 11.70
CA VAL A 61 9.59 15.86 10.59
C VAL A 61 10.16 17.26 10.70
N TYR A 62 10.67 17.80 9.59
CA TYR A 62 11.09 19.18 9.41
C TYR A 62 10.16 19.83 8.38
N SER A 63 9.63 21.01 8.67
CA SER A 63 8.66 21.62 7.77
C SER A 63 8.55 23.13 7.92
N ASP A 64 8.33 23.83 6.82
CA ASP A 64 7.97 25.26 6.76
C ASP A 64 6.48 25.46 6.45
N VAL A 65 5.68 24.38 6.39
CA VAL A 65 4.23 24.45 6.25
C VAL A 65 3.55 24.73 7.59
N ASN A 66 2.24 24.97 7.58
CA ASN A 66 1.44 25.06 8.80
C ASN A 66 1.69 23.83 9.71
N PRO A 67 1.99 24.02 11.03
CA PRO A 67 2.33 22.92 11.92
C PRO A 67 1.28 21.80 12.02
N ALA A 68 -0.01 22.12 11.88
CA ALA A 68 -1.07 21.11 11.91
C ALA A 68 -1.00 20.17 10.70
N ASN A 69 -0.65 20.70 9.52
CA ASN A 69 -0.46 19.91 8.30
C ASN A 69 0.82 19.05 8.41
N ALA A 70 1.92 19.60 8.94
CA ALA A 70 3.15 18.84 9.17
C ALA A 70 2.96 17.68 10.19
N ILE A 71 2.20 17.91 11.28
CA ILE A 71 1.79 16.84 12.22
C ILE A 71 0.97 15.78 11.50
N GLU A 72 -0.01 16.18 10.69
CA GLU A 72 -0.87 15.26 9.94
C GLU A 72 -0.03 14.30 9.08
N LYS A 73 0.88 14.85 8.26
CA LYS A 73 1.78 14.04 7.42
C LYS A 73 2.70 13.15 8.24
N GLY A 74 3.24 13.66 9.34
CA GLY A 74 4.07 12.86 10.27
C GLY A 74 3.32 11.66 10.86
N ILE A 75 2.05 11.84 11.24
CA ILE A 75 1.19 10.75 11.72
C ILE A 75 0.94 9.73 10.61
N ILE A 76 0.59 10.18 9.40
CA ILE A 76 0.33 9.28 8.27
C ILE A 76 1.58 8.46 7.93
N MET A 77 2.77 9.07 7.92
CA MET A 77 4.03 8.36 7.65
C MET A 77 4.41 7.39 8.78
N ASP A 78 4.03 7.68 10.03
CA ASP A 78 4.18 6.72 11.13
C ASP A 78 3.25 5.51 10.99
N GLU A 79 2.00 5.72 10.56
CA GLU A 79 1.11 4.61 10.20
C GLU A 79 1.67 3.80 9.03
N TYR A 80 2.22 4.47 8.03
CA TYR A 80 2.90 3.84 6.89
C TYR A 80 4.05 2.96 7.36
N PHE A 81 4.94 3.48 8.20
CA PHE A 81 6.01 2.71 8.81
C PHE A 81 5.50 1.46 9.52
N ARG A 82 4.47 1.58 10.37
CA ARG A 82 3.90 0.44 11.11
C ARG A 82 3.27 -0.59 10.18
N LYS A 83 2.63 -0.13 9.10
CA LYS A 83 2.04 -1.02 8.11
C LYS A 83 3.10 -1.76 7.32
N PHE A 84 4.09 -1.04 6.81
CA PHE A 84 5.21 -1.58 6.04
C PHE A 84 6.00 -2.58 6.88
N SER A 85 6.41 -2.20 8.09
CA SER A 85 7.15 -3.04 9.03
C SER A 85 6.43 -4.34 9.40
N SER A 86 5.09 -4.35 9.41
CA SER A 86 4.29 -5.56 9.70
C SER A 86 4.38 -6.66 8.62
N LEU A 87 4.95 -6.36 7.45
CA LEU A 87 5.08 -7.32 6.35
C LEU A 87 6.24 -8.29 6.53
N PHE A 88 7.18 -7.94 7.40
CA PHE A 88 8.41 -8.67 7.60
C PHE A 88 8.23 -9.68 8.73
N ASN A 89 8.62 -10.94 8.50
CA ASN A 89 8.49 -12.02 9.50
C ASN A 89 9.42 -11.86 10.74
N GLY A 90 10.18 -10.77 10.83
CA GLY A 90 11.06 -10.45 11.96
C GLY A 90 10.73 -9.09 12.56
N LYS A 91 11.45 -8.69 13.62
CA LYS A 91 11.35 -7.34 14.18
C LYS A 91 12.01 -6.36 13.19
N PHE A 92 11.20 -5.77 12.31
CA PHE A 92 11.64 -4.64 11.50
C PHE A 92 12.14 -3.54 12.45
N ARG A 93 13.44 -3.30 12.43
CA ARG A 93 14.12 -2.41 13.37
C ARG A 93 15.02 -1.49 12.57
N ILE A 94 14.76 -0.20 12.69
CA ILE A 94 15.63 0.85 12.18
C ILE A 94 16.38 1.47 13.37
N GLY A 95 17.66 1.75 13.18
CA GLY A 95 18.53 2.22 14.29
C GLY A 95 18.32 3.69 14.65
N LYS A 96 17.91 4.50 13.69
CA LYS A 96 17.64 5.94 13.85
C LYS A 96 16.27 6.24 13.25
N SER A 97 15.58 7.20 13.85
CA SER A 97 14.38 7.80 13.28
C SER A 97 14.68 8.41 11.90
N PRO A 98 13.88 8.10 10.87
CA PRO A 98 14.05 8.68 9.55
C PRO A 98 13.67 10.16 9.59
N ASP A 99 14.48 10.98 8.93
CA ASP A 99 14.21 12.40 8.76
C ASP A 99 13.28 12.59 7.54
N LEU A 100 12.24 13.40 7.71
CA LEU A 100 11.22 13.72 6.71
C LEU A 100 11.06 15.23 6.60
N PHE A 101 11.25 15.78 5.40
CA PHE A 101 11.01 17.17 5.09
C PHE A 101 9.70 17.33 4.32
N ILE A 102 8.77 18.11 4.86
CA ILE A 102 7.51 18.48 4.20
C ILE A 102 7.58 19.97 3.89
N LEU A 103 7.70 20.33 2.63
CA LEU A 103 8.13 21.66 2.22
C LEU A 103 7.01 22.38 1.48
N LYS A 104 6.87 23.67 1.71
CA LYS A 104 5.70 24.45 1.27
C LYS A 104 5.57 24.50 -0.24
N ASN A 105 6.69 24.64 -0.95
CA ASN A 105 6.75 24.78 -2.40
C ASN A 105 8.07 24.26 -2.96
N ASN A 106 8.21 24.30 -4.30
CA ASN A 106 9.40 23.81 -4.99
C ASN A 106 10.69 24.54 -4.59
N ASP A 107 10.65 25.85 -4.35
CA ASP A 107 11.85 26.59 -3.96
C ASP A 107 12.32 26.20 -2.54
N SER A 108 11.42 26.10 -1.57
CA SER A 108 11.72 25.56 -0.24
C SER A 108 12.24 24.12 -0.31
N TYR A 109 11.69 23.32 -1.25
CA TYR A 109 12.12 21.96 -1.53
C TYR A 109 13.60 21.88 -1.95
N GLU A 110 13.99 22.65 -2.96
CA GLU A 110 15.36 22.69 -3.46
C GLU A 110 16.34 23.23 -2.41
N ILE A 111 15.97 24.32 -1.72
CA ILE A 111 16.80 24.92 -0.67
C ILE A 111 17.05 23.92 0.46
N ALA A 112 16.03 23.17 0.88
CA ALA A 112 16.18 22.20 1.97
C ALA A 112 17.14 21.07 1.60
N ILE A 113 17.05 20.53 0.38
CA ILE A 113 17.93 19.47 -0.09
C ILE A 113 19.37 19.98 -0.16
N ALA A 114 19.59 21.12 -0.81
CA ALA A 114 20.92 21.71 -0.96
C ALA A 114 21.57 22.01 0.41
N THR A 115 20.78 22.59 1.34
CA THR A 115 21.23 22.89 2.71
C THR A 115 21.55 21.61 3.49
N PHE A 116 20.69 20.58 3.41
CA PHE A 116 20.87 19.35 4.18
C PHE A 116 22.15 18.61 3.78
N PHE A 117 22.45 18.55 2.48
CA PHE A 117 23.65 17.90 1.95
C PHE A 117 24.88 18.81 1.85
N ASN A 118 24.71 20.13 2.00
CA ASN A 118 25.74 21.15 1.80
C ASN A 118 26.34 21.08 0.38
N GLN A 119 25.48 20.91 -0.62
CA GLN A 119 25.87 20.79 -2.02
C GLN A 119 24.80 21.46 -2.90
N PRO A 120 25.19 22.19 -3.96
CA PRO A 120 24.23 22.68 -4.94
C PRO A 120 23.60 21.49 -5.67
N ARG A 121 22.32 21.61 -6.02
CA ARG A 121 21.59 20.65 -6.86
C ARG A 121 20.98 21.39 -8.03
N GLU A 122 21.00 20.77 -9.20
CA GLU A 122 20.18 21.25 -10.32
C GLU A 122 18.70 21.14 -9.93
N LYS A 123 17.92 22.15 -10.32
CA LYS A 123 16.48 22.15 -10.02
C LYS A 123 15.82 20.96 -10.70
N GLU A 124 15.16 20.12 -9.91
CA GLU A 124 14.38 19.00 -10.39
C GLU A 124 12.91 19.27 -10.07
N ASN A 125 12.05 19.28 -11.11
CA ASN A 125 10.61 19.39 -10.91
C ASN A 125 10.04 18.06 -10.40
N SER A 126 10.30 17.73 -9.13
CA SER A 126 9.77 16.54 -8.46
C SER A 126 8.87 16.91 -7.29
N ILE A 127 7.83 16.10 -7.07
CA ILE A 127 6.96 16.19 -5.88
C ILE A 127 7.71 15.66 -4.64
N GLY A 128 8.75 14.84 -4.82
CA GLY A 128 9.53 14.32 -3.71
C GLY A 128 10.72 13.46 -4.12
N THR A 129 11.59 13.19 -3.15
CA THR A 129 12.76 12.33 -3.34
C THR A 129 13.22 11.78 -2.00
N PHE A 130 13.62 10.51 -1.95
CA PHE A 130 14.51 10.01 -0.92
C PHE A 130 15.96 10.19 -1.38
N ALA A 131 16.71 10.99 -0.63
CA ALA A 131 18.12 11.26 -0.91
C ALA A 131 19.03 10.71 0.18
N SER A 132 20.15 10.14 -0.24
CA SER A 132 21.16 9.53 0.63
C SER A 132 22.56 9.88 0.14
N PHE A 133 23.30 10.69 0.92
CA PHE A 133 24.68 11.05 0.63
C PHE A 133 25.54 10.79 1.88
N GLY A 134 26.43 9.80 1.78
CA GLY A 134 27.23 9.33 2.92
C GLY A 134 26.34 8.84 4.07
N SER A 135 26.50 9.44 5.25
CA SER A 135 25.70 9.12 6.44
C SER A 135 24.40 9.94 6.56
N LYS A 136 24.22 10.97 5.72
CA LYS A 136 23.04 11.83 5.72
C LYS A 136 21.98 11.23 4.80
N LYS A 137 20.78 11.03 5.35
CA LYS A 137 19.65 10.45 4.62
C LYS A 137 18.36 11.13 5.04
N ALA A 138 17.55 11.54 4.08
CA ALA A 138 16.26 12.18 4.36
C ALA A 138 15.30 11.99 3.18
N LEU A 139 14.01 11.94 3.52
CA LEU A 139 12.93 12.03 2.55
C LEU A 139 12.49 13.48 2.45
N PHE A 140 12.33 13.98 1.24
CA PHE A 140 11.84 15.33 0.96
C PHE A 140 10.57 15.23 0.14
N ALA A 141 9.58 16.06 0.45
CA ALA A 141 8.37 16.19 -0.35
C ALA A 141 7.97 17.66 -0.46
N ASN A 142 7.69 18.09 -1.69
CA ASN A 142 6.96 19.31 -1.98
C ASN A 142 5.47 19.07 -1.67
N ASN A 143 4.87 19.94 -0.86
CA ASN A 143 3.47 19.87 -0.46
C ASN A 143 2.55 20.69 -1.39
N GLU A 144 3.04 21.17 -2.53
CA GLU A 144 2.23 21.68 -3.63
C GLU A 144 1.53 20.54 -4.39
N GLY A 145 0.34 20.83 -4.90
CA GLY A 145 -0.45 19.87 -5.68
C GLY A 145 -1.55 19.18 -4.89
N LYS A 146 -2.13 18.14 -5.50
CA LYS A 146 -3.24 17.40 -4.88
C LYS A 146 -2.71 16.56 -3.73
N LYS A 147 -3.47 16.52 -2.64
CA LYS A 147 -3.10 15.75 -1.44
C LYS A 147 -2.81 14.29 -1.77
N GLU A 148 -3.58 13.68 -2.66
CA GLU A 148 -3.41 12.29 -3.07
C GLU A 148 -2.07 12.04 -3.77
N ASP A 149 -1.63 12.96 -4.63
CA ASP A 149 -0.38 12.84 -5.39
C ASP A 149 0.82 12.98 -4.44
N VAL A 150 0.80 13.99 -3.57
CA VAL A 150 1.83 14.17 -2.52
C VAL A 150 1.90 12.95 -1.61
N MET A 151 0.76 12.35 -1.24
CA MET A 151 0.76 11.15 -0.40
C MET A 151 1.29 9.92 -1.14
N ALA A 152 0.96 9.74 -2.42
CA ALA A 152 1.50 8.65 -3.22
C ALA A 152 3.03 8.77 -3.32
N THR A 153 3.56 9.96 -3.60
CA THR A 153 5.00 10.23 -3.61
C THR A 153 5.64 9.98 -2.24
N LEU A 154 5.03 10.45 -1.14
CA LEU A 154 5.53 10.18 0.21
C LEU A 154 5.64 8.68 0.52
N TYR A 155 4.69 7.87 0.05
CA TYR A 155 4.74 6.42 0.21
C TYR A 155 5.75 5.75 -0.72
N HIS A 156 5.87 6.22 -1.96
CA HIS A 156 6.87 5.77 -2.93
C HIS A 156 8.29 5.99 -2.36
N GLU A 157 8.65 7.24 -2.11
CA GLU A 157 9.95 7.64 -1.54
C GLU A 157 10.15 7.09 -0.12
N GLY A 158 9.07 6.97 0.65
CA GLY A 158 9.08 6.37 1.98
C GLY A 158 9.47 4.89 1.91
N THR A 159 9.11 4.19 0.85
CA THR A 159 9.53 2.80 0.65
C THR A 159 11.03 2.70 0.48
N HIS A 160 11.62 3.53 -0.40
CA HIS A 160 13.08 3.57 -0.60
C HIS A 160 13.80 3.84 0.71
N GLN A 161 13.34 4.85 1.46
CA GLN A 161 13.92 5.21 2.75
C GLN A 161 13.86 4.05 3.76
N LEU A 162 12.73 3.36 3.86
CA LEU A 162 12.55 2.27 4.81
C LEU A 162 13.30 1.00 4.41
N LEU A 163 13.38 0.69 3.12
CA LEU A 163 14.19 -0.41 2.62
C LEU A 163 15.68 -0.13 2.86
N ASP A 164 16.17 1.06 2.51
CA ASP A 164 17.55 1.47 2.79
C ASP A 164 17.87 1.38 4.30
N ALA A 165 17.01 1.93 5.16
CA ALA A 165 17.22 1.91 6.60
C ALA A 165 17.23 0.50 7.20
N TYR A 166 16.48 -0.44 6.61
CA TYR A 166 16.35 -1.82 7.09
C TYR A 166 17.41 -2.76 6.52
N ILE A 167 17.75 -2.62 5.24
CA ILE A 167 18.72 -3.46 4.52
C ILE A 167 20.15 -2.94 4.74
N LYS A 168 20.34 -1.61 4.74
CA LYS A 168 21.62 -0.90 4.94
C LYS A 168 22.75 -1.34 3.99
N ARG A 169 22.39 -1.82 2.81
CA ARG A 169 23.25 -2.37 1.76
C ARG A 169 22.59 -2.15 0.41
N ASP A 170 23.32 -2.45 -0.66
CA ASP A 170 22.81 -2.30 -2.02
C ASP A 170 21.54 -3.13 -2.25
N ILE A 171 20.51 -2.46 -2.74
CA ILE A 171 19.22 -3.06 -3.10
C ILE A 171 19.16 -3.07 -4.63
N PRO A 172 18.87 -4.22 -5.27
CA PRO A 172 18.67 -4.25 -6.71
C PRO A 172 17.54 -3.31 -7.13
N THR A 173 17.77 -2.49 -8.16
CA THR A 173 16.83 -1.45 -8.62
C THR A 173 15.42 -2.00 -8.89
N TRP A 174 15.31 -3.18 -9.53
CA TRP A 174 13.99 -3.78 -9.78
C TRP A 174 13.20 -4.08 -8.50
N PHE A 175 13.89 -4.43 -7.41
CA PHE A 175 13.25 -4.77 -6.15
C PHE A 175 12.84 -3.52 -5.39
N ASP A 176 13.70 -2.50 -5.41
CA ASP A 176 13.48 -1.21 -4.76
C ASP A 176 12.31 -0.46 -5.41
N GLU A 177 12.42 -0.16 -6.71
CA GLU A 177 11.39 0.51 -7.52
C GLU A 177 10.09 -0.30 -7.55
N GLY A 178 10.18 -1.62 -7.77
CA GLY A 178 9.00 -2.49 -7.79
C GLY A 178 8.24 -2.51 -6.46
N SER A 179 8.96 -2.35 -5.34
CA SER A 179 8.37 -2.20 -4.02
C SER A 179 7.70 -0.84 -3.90
N ALA A 180 8.41 0.25 -4.19
CA ALA A 180 7.88 1.61 -4.08
C ALA A 180 6.57 1.79 -4.86
N GLU A 181 6.54 1.33 -6.12
CA GLU A 181 5.36 1.34 -7.00
C GLU A 181 4.18 0.51 -6.47
N ASN A 182 4.45 -0.54 -5.69
CA ASN A 182 3.37 -1.33 -5.07
C ASN A 182 2.80 -0.63 -3.83
N PHE A 183 3.64 0.04 -3.06
CA PHE A 183 3.25 0.66 -1.80
C PHE A 183 2.68 2.07 -1.95
N GLU A 184 2.98 2.79 -3.04
CA GLU A 184 2.50 4.16 -3.28
C GLU A 184 0.96 4.29 -3.28
N THR A 185 0.26 3.21 -3.64
CA THR A 185 -1.22 3.18 -3.71
C THR A 185 -1.89 2.69 -2.44
N TRP A 186 -1.13 2.44 -1.37
CA TRP A 186 -1.66 1.86 -0.15
C TRP A 186 -2.46 2.85 0.69
N GLU A 187 -3.50 2.34 1.32
CA GLU A 187 -4.26 3.06 2.34
C GLU A 187 -4.03 2.37 3.69
N MET A 188 -3.57 3.12 4.69
CA MET A 188 -3.07 2.52 5.94
C MET A 188 -4.17 1.81 6.75
N THR A 189 -5.40 2.26 6.58
CA THR A 189 -6.57 1.68 7.22
C THR A 189 -7.06 0.40 6.57
N ARG A 190 -6.59 0.07 5.36
CA ARG A 190 -6.97 -1.16 4.66
C ARG A 190 -6.08 -2.32 5.09
N SER A 191 -6.59 -3.54 5.08
CA SER A 191 -5.75 -4.74 5.22
C SER A 191 -4.74 -4.85 4.07
N LEU A 192 -3.63 -5.58 4.26
CA LEU A 192 -2.65 -5.86 3.18
C LEU A 192 -3.33 -6.30 1.88
N LYS A 193 -4.21 -7.30 1.99
CA LYS A 193 -4.93 -7.86 0.85
C LYS A 193 -5.85 -6.83 0.20
N ASN A 194 -6.51 -5.96 0.98
CA ASN A 194 -7.29 -4.87 0.41
C ASN A 194 -6.41 -3.83 -0.29
N ASN A 195 -5.20 -3.57 0.19
CA ASN A 195 -4.23 -2.72 -0.49
C ASN A 195 -3.71 -3.34 -1.78
N LEU A 196 -3.48 -4.65 -1.83
CA LEU A 196 -3.10 -5.33 -3.08
C LEU A 196 -4.21 -5.25 -4.13
N ALA A 197 -5.46 -5.51 -3.73
CA ALA A 197 -6.60 -5.32 -4.63
C ALA A 197 -6.75 -3.85 -5.07
N ASN A 198 -6.46 -2.88 -4.18
CA ASN A 198 -6.46 -1.46 -4.51
C ASN A 198 -5.33 -1.11 -5.48
N SER A 199 -4.15 -1.72 -5.34
CA SER A 199 -3.00 -1.51 -6.22
C SER A 199 -3.31 -1.97 -7.65
N LEU A 200 -4.00 -3.11 -7.83
CA LEU A 200 -4.53 -3.52 -9.14
C LEU A 200 -5.49 -2.49 -9.75
N TYR A 201 -6.17 -1.69 -8.94
CA TYR A 201 -7.13 -0.71 -9.44
C TYR A 201 -6.48 0.66 -9.70
N ARG A 202 -5.57 1.10 -8.83
CA ARG A 202 -4.98 2.45 -8.84
C ARG A 202 -3.63 2.55 -9.52
N SER A 203 -2.90 1.43 -9.68
CA SER A 203 -1.55 1.47 -10.23
C SER A 203 -1.58 1.84 -11.71
N GLN A 204 -0.88 2.93 -12.05
CA GLN A 204 -0.64 3.31 -13.44
C GLN A 204 0.22 2.26 -14.15
N ARG A 205 1.10 1.54 -13.43
CA ARG A 205 1.92 0.47 -14.01
C ARG A 205 1.07 -0.71 -14.45
N GLY A 206 0.14 -1.14 -13.59
CA GLY A 206 -0.79 -2.22 -13.89
C GLY A 206 -1.66 -1.97 -15.12
N LEU A 207 -2.11 -0.71 -15.30
CA LEU A 207 -3.01 -0.31 -16.38
C LEU A 207 -2.50 -0.67 -17.78
N TRP A 208 -1.19 -0.55 -18.02
CA TRP A 208 -0.59 -0.77 -19.34
C TRP A 208 -0.13 -2.22 -19.58
N ILE A 209 -0.09 -3.07 -18.54
CA ILE A 209 0.36 -4.47 -18.66
C ILE A 209 -0.44 -5.26 -19.71
N PRO A 210 -1.79 -5.16 -19.79
CA PRO A 210 -2.56 -5.88 -20.79
C PRO A 210 -2.15 -5.62 -22.25
N ASP A 211 -1.55 -4.47 -22.54
CA ASP A 211 -1.16 -4.06 -23.88
C ASP A 211 0.28 -4.44 -24.21
N ILE A 212 1.18 -4.38 -23.22
CA ILE A 212 2.61 -4.68 -23.43
C ILE A 212 2.98 -6.15 -23.26
N TYR A 213 2.23 -6.90 -22.44
CA TYR A 213 2.56 -8.29 -22.11
C TYR A 213 2.48 -9.23 -23.33
N PRO A 214 1.44 -9.17 -24.18
CA PRO A 214 1.37 -10.01 -25.38
C PRO A 214 2.44 -9.64 -26.43
N ASN A 215 2.88 -8.38 -26.47
CA ASN A 215 3.67 -7.81 -27.57
C ASN A 215 5.20 -7.81 -27.31
N LYS A 216 5.71 -8.69 -26.43
CA LYS A 216 7.15 -8.78 -26.04
C LYS A 216 7.75 -7.52 -25.39
N GLY A 217 6.95 -6.50 -25.08
CA GLY A 217 7.41 -5.29 -24.37
C GLY A 217 7.69 -5.53 -22.88
N PHE A 218 7.15 -6.60 -22.31
CA PHE A 218 7.34 -6.96 -20.90
C PHE A 218 8.72 -7.59 -20.64
N VAL A 219 9.43 -7.10 -19.62
CA VAL A 219 10.78 -7.58 -19.29
C VAL A 219 10.65 -8.86 -18.46
N LYS A 220 11.18 -9.96 -18.98
CA LYS A 220 11.22 -11.25 -18.28
C LYS A 220 11.88 -11.12 -16.91
N PHE A 221 11.33 -11.78 -15.90
CA PHE A 221 11.85 -11.74 -14.53
C PHE A 221 13.33 -12.17 -14.45
N SER A 222 13.69 -13.22 -15.16
CA SER A 222 15.07 -13.72 -15.31
C SER A 222 16.06 -12.65 -15.80
N LYS A 223 15.63 -11.77 -16.71
CA LYS A 223 16.42 -10.62 -17.17
C LYS A 223 16.39 -9.50 -16.13
N LEU A 224 15.20 -9.16 -15.64
CA LEU A 224 14.95 -8.05 -14.73
C LEU A 224 15.80 -8.11 -13.47
N ILE A 225 15.92 -9.30 -12.85
CA ILE A 225 16.67 -9.42 -11.59
C ILE A 225 18.16 -9.15 -11.77
N HIS A 226 18.72 -9.38 -12.96
CA HIS A 226 20.15 -9.21 -13.24
C HIS A 226 20.48 -7.83 -13.85
N MET A 227 19.49 -6.95 -14.03
CA MET A 227 19.72 -5.63 -14.59
C MET A 227 20.52 -4.74 -13.63
N SER A 228 21.50 -4.02 -14.17
CA SER A 228 22.11 -2.88 -13.50
C SER A 228 21.13 -1.71 -13.40
N GLN A 229 21.36 -0.78 -12.47
CA GLN A 229 20.60 0.46 -12.38
C GLN A 229 20.62 1.25 -13.69
N LYS A 230 21.79 1.39 -14.33
CA LYS A 230 21.95 2.06 -15.63
C LYS A 230 21.06 1.41 -16.69
N SER A 231 21.05 0.08 -16.78
CA SER A 231 20.21 -0.65 -17.72
C SER A 231 18.71 -0.46 -17.41
N PHE A 232 18.33 -0.54 -16.14
CA PHE A 232 16.94 -0.36 -15.71
C PHE A 232 16.40 1.02 -16.13
N TYR A 233 17.20 2.07 -15.96
CA TYR A 233 16.82 3.46 -16.28
C TYR A 233 17.03 3.88 -17.74
N GLN A 234 17.40 2.98 -18.64
CA GLN A 234 17.48 3.32 -20.07
C GLN A 234 16.12 3.83 -20.58
N PRO A 235 16.03 5.04 -21.17
CA PRO A 235 14.75 5.66 -21.54
C PRO A 235 13.84 4.78 -22.41
N SER A 236 14.41 3.97 -23.31
CA SER A 236 13.67 3.10 -24.21
C SER A 236 12.96 1.92 -23.53
N GLN A 237 13.36 1.55 -22.30
CA GLN A 237 12.79 0.38 -21.60
C GLN A 237 12.37 0.65 -20.15
N SER A 238 12.73 1.80 -19.55
CA SER A 238 12.52 2.08 -18.13
C SER A 238 11.06 1.86 -17.70
N ASN A 239 10.09 2.39 -18.46
CA ASN A 239 8.67 2.18 -18.19
C ASN A 239 8.27 0.69 -18.17
N ASN A 240 8.86 -0.13 -19.04
CA ASN A 240 8.59 -1.57 -19.06
C ASN A 240 9.30 -2.29 -17.91
N CYS A 241 10.49 -1.84 -17.51
CA CYS A 241 11.18 -2.32 -16.31
C CYS A 241 10.35 -2.05 -15.05
N TYR A 242 9.84 -0.82 -14.87
CA TYR A 242 8.93 -0.44 -13.78
C TYR A 242 7.67 -1.32 -13.73
N ARG A 243 7.01 -1.52 -14.88
CA ARG A 243 5.82 -2.39 -14.96
C ARG A 243 6.12 -3.84 -14.60
N SER A 244 7.27 -4.36 -15.05
CA SER A 244 7.69 -5.73 -14.79
C SER A 244 8.10 -5.93 -13.33
N ALA A 245 8.78 -4.94 -12.75
CA ALA A 245 9.14 -4.87 -11.33
C ALA A 245 7.89 -4.81 -10.45
N TRP A 246 6.94 -3.91 -10.75
CA TRP A 246 5.67 -3.82 -10.04
C TRP A 246 4.90 -5.13 -10.07
N ALA A 247 4.76 -5.78 -11.23
CA ALA A 247 4.04 -7.05 -11.35
C ALA A 247 4.71 -8.18 -10.55
N SER A 248 6.05 -8.23 -10.57
CA SER A 248 6.83 -9.21 -9.82
C SER A 248 6.66 -9.04 -8.31
N ILE A 249 6.77 -7.81 -7.80
CA ILE A 249 6.54 -7.52 -6.39
C ILE A 249 5.08 -7.75 -6.00
N HIS A 250 4.11 -7.38 -6.85
CA HIS A 250 2.70 -7.64 -6.59
C HIS A 250 2.45 -9.16 -6.42
N TYR A 251 3.02 -10.01 -7.29
CA TYR A 251 2.97 -11.46 -7.12
C TYR A 251 3.60 -11.91 -5.79
N PHE A 252 4.78 -11.38 -5.44
CA PHE A 252 5.42 -11.71 -4.17
C PHE A 252 4.60 -11.30 -2.95
N LEU A 253 3.82 -10.23 -3.03
CA LEU A 253 2.94 -9.81 -1.94
C LEU A 253 1.61 -10.57 -1.90
N TYR A 254 1.19 -11.18 -3.01
CA TYR A 254 -0.17 -11.72 -3.21
C TYR A 254 -0.56 -12.87 -2.28
N THR A 255 0.33 -13.84 -2.05
CA THR A 255 0.04 -15.03 -1.23
C THR A 255 0.99 -15.15 -0.04
N LYS A 256 0.66 -15.99 0.95
CA LYS A 256 1.61 -16.29 2.04
C LYS A 256 2.88 -16.96 1.51
N SER A 257 2.76 -17.90 0.57
CA SER A 257 3.90 -18.62 0.00
C SER A 257 4.82 -17.70 -0.80
N SER A 258 4.26 -16.85 -1.67
CA SER A 258 5.06 -15.89 -2.44
C SER A 258 5.68 -14.79 -1.56
N ARG A 259 5.02 -14.40 -0.46
CA ARG A 259 5.61 -13.46 0.52
C ARG A 259 6.82 -14.02 1.25
N ASN A 260 6.88 -15.33 1.45
CA ASN A 260 8.08 -15.95 1.98
C ASN A 260 9.28 -15.76 1.04
N ILE A 261 9.06 -15.68 -0.28
CA ILE A 261 10.12 -15.36 -1.24
C ILE A 261 10.56 -13.90 -1.09
N TYR A 262 9.61 -12.96 -0.98
CA TYR A 262 9.90 -11.55 -0.69
C TYR A 262 10.80 -11.40 0.55
N ASN A 263 10.40 -12.02 1.66
CA ASN A 263 11.15 -12.00 2.91
C ASN A 263 12.53 -12.65 2.79
N LYS A 264 12.67 -13.75 2.02
CA LYS A 264 13.97 -14.37 1.74
C LYS A 264 14.88 -13.45 0.93
N LEU A 265 14.36 -12.75 -0.07
CA LEU A 265 15.12 -11.77 -0.86
C LEU A 265 15.64 -10.63 0.03
N ILE A 266 14.77 -10.05 0.86
CA ILE A 266 15.18 -9.02 1.84
C ILE A 266 16.29 -9.50 2.75
N ASN A 267 16.16 -10.71 3.32
CA ASN A 267 17.19 -11.27 4.18
C ASN A 267 18.50 -11.53 3.43
N CYS A 268 18.42 -11.91 2.14
CA CYS A 268 19.57 -12.06 1.25
C CYS A 268 20.32 -10.73 1.09
N TYR A 269 19.59 -9.66 0.71
CA TYR A 269 20.14 -8.32 0.52
C TYR A 269 20.71 -7.73 1.82
N LYS A 270 19.98 -7.89 2.93
CA LYS A 270 20.46 -7.50 4.26
C LYS A 270 21.73 -8.24 4.67
N SER A 271 21.89 -9.48 4.23
CA SER A 271 23.10 -10.29 4.42
C SER A 271 24.19 -9.97 3.40
N GLY A 272 24.00 -9.00 2.50
CA GLY A 272 24.99 -8.59 1.48
C GLY A 272 25.23 -9.66 0.43
N LYS A 273 24.35 -10.66 0.38
CA LYS A 273 24.43 -11.75 -0.60
C LYS A 273 23.70 -11.34 -1.87
N LYS A 274 24.24 -11.76 -3.01
CA LYS A 274 23.57 -11.59 -4.31
C LYS A 274 22.36 -12.54 -4.37
N GLN A 275 21.28 -12.15 -5.05
CA GLN A 275 20.11 -13.05 -5.16
C GLN A 275 20.42 -14.39 -5.83
N SER A 276 21.49 -14.48 -6.64
CA SER A 276 21.95 -15.73 -7.24
C SER A 276 22.40 -16.77 -6.21
N SER A 277 22.77 -16.37 -5.00
CA SER A 277 23.06 -17.31 -3.90
C SER A 277 21.79 -17.87 -3.25
N LEU A 278 20.64 -17.23 -3.47
CA LEU A 278 19.33 -17.65 -2.92
C LEU A 278 18.50 -18.40 -3.97
N LEU A 279 18.55 -17.94 -5.23
CA LEU A 279 17.71 -18.42 -6.32
C LEU A 279 18.61 -19.03 -7.41
N SER A 280 18.54 -20.35 -7.56
CA SER A 280 19.14 -21.04 -8.71
C SER A 280 18.42 -20.67 -10.02
N THR A 281 19.05 -20.92 -11.17
CA THR A 281 18.44 -20.70 -12.49
C THR A 281 17.06 -21.36 -12.60
N LYS A 282 16.95 -22.63 -12.20
CA LYS A 282 15.67 -23.37 -12.17
C LYS A 282 14.65 -22.73 -11.23
N ALA A 283 15.08 -22.18 -10.09
CA ALA A 283 14.18 -21.47 -9.18
C ALA A 283 13.68 -20.15 -9.81
N ILE A 284 14.55 -19.41 -10.51
CA ILE A 284 14.21 -18.18 -11.24
C ILE A 284 13.17 -18.48 -12.33
N GLU A 285 13.40 -19.50 -13.15
CA GLU A 285 12.45 -19.94 -14.19
C GLU A 285 11.09 -20.33 -13.61
N ASN A 286 11.09 -21.08 -12.50
CA ASN A 286 9.86 -21.47 -11.82
C ASN A 286 9.11 -20.27 -11.22
N ILE A 287 9.83 -19.27 -10.70
CA ILE A 287 9.24 -18.02 -10.22
C ILE A 287 8.67 -17.23 -11.39
N GLU A 288 9.41 -17.10 -12.49
CA GLU A 288 8.96 -16.42 -13.71
C GLU A 288 7.67 -17.02 -14.25
N LYS A 289 7.57 -18.35 -14.36
CA LYS A 289 6.33 -19.04 -14.76
C LYS A 289 5.14 -18.68 -13.86
N LYS A 290 5.36 -18.57 -12.54
CA LYS A 290 4.31 -18.20 -11.59
C LYS A 290 3.93 -16.72 -11.66
N ILE A 291 4.90 -15.84 -11.92
CA ILE A 291 4.65 -14.40 -12.17
C ILE A 291 3.82 -14.25 -13.44
N ASN A 292 4.19 -14.92 -14.53
CA ASN A 292 3.46 -14.91 -15.79
C ASN A 292 2.01 -15.42 -15.60
N LEU A 293 1.83 -16.54 -14.90
CA LEU A 293 0.50 -17.04 -14.56
C LEU A 293 -0.29 -16.03 -13.72
N HIS A 294 0.34 -15.35 -12.76
CA HIS A 294 -0.31 -14.30 -11.97
C HIS A 294 -0.71 -13.09 -12.82
N ILE A 295 0.13 -12.70 -13.78
CA ILE A 295 -0.18 -11.63 -14.74
C ILE A 295 -1.41 -12.01 -15.58
N GLU A 296 -1.39 -13.19 -16.18
CA GLU A 296 -2.44 -13.68 -17.09
C GLU A 296 -3.77 -13.96 -16.40
N SER A 297 -3.74 -14.46 -15.16
CA SER A 297 -4.94 -14.88 -14.43
C SER A 297 -5.52 -13.81 -13.51
N ILE A 298 -4.71 -12.85 -13.04
CA ILE A 298 -5.13 -11.83 -12.07
C ILE A 298 -5.01 -10.42 -12.66
N ILE A 299 -3.82 -10.00 -13.07
CA ILE A 299 -3.56 -8.59 -13.45
C ILE A 299 -4.30 -8.24 -14.75
N ILE A 300 -4.07 -9.00 -15.84
CA ILE A 300 -4.68 -8.73 -17.13
C ILE A 300 -6.21 -8.77 -17.06
N PRO A 301 -6.85 -9.81 -16.49
CA PRO A 301 -8.31 -9.84 -16.41
C PRO A 301 -8.88 -8.71 -15.56
N HIS A 302 -8.16 -8.29 -14.50
CA HIS A 302 -8.59 -7.17 -13.68
C HIS A 302 -8.60 -5.86 -14.47
N HIS A 303 -7.50 -5.51 -15.12
CA HIS A 303 -7.41 -4.27 -15.88
C HIS A 303 -8.27 -4.26 -17.15
N ARG A 304 -8.37 -5.39 -17.87
CA ARG A 304 -9.18 -5.47 -19.10
C ARG A 304 -10.68 -5.44 -18.85
N TYR A 305 -11.15 -5.99 -17.73
CA TYR A 305 -12.59 -6.22 -17.52
C TYR A 305 -13.15 -5.62 -16.23
N VAL A 306 -12.44 -5.77 -15.12
CA VAL A 306 -12.94 -5.32 -13.80
C VAL A 306 -12.87 -3.80 -13.68
N VAL A 307 -11.74 -3.18 -14.03
CA VAL A 307 -11.59 -1.71 -13.98
C VAL A 307 -12.66 -1.02 -14.84
N PRO A 308 -12.85 -1.35 -16.13
CA PRO A 308 -13.93 -0.79 -16.94
C PRO A 308 -15.33 -1.03 -16.36
N ALA A 309 -15.57 -2.21 -15.76
CA ALA A 309 -16.85 -2.51 -15.14
C ALA A 309 -17.11 -1.62 -13.92
N ILE A 310 -16.12 -1.40 -13.05
CA ILE A 310 -16.21 -0.48 -11.91
C ILE A 310 -16.48 0.94 -12.38
N GLU A 311 -15.76 1.42 -13.41
CA GLU A 311 -16.00 2.75 -13.98
C GLU A 311 -17.41 2.90 -14.55
N ALA A 312 -17.91 1.88 -15.24
CA ALA A 312 -19.30 1.85 -15.71
C ALA A 312 -20.30 1.82 -14.55
N MET A 313 -20.04 1.06 -13.47
CA MET A 313 -20.87 1.02 -12.26
C MET A 313 -20.96 2.38 -11.57
N LYS A 314 -19.85 3.12 -11.47
CA LYS A 314 -19.85 4.49 -10.90
C LYS A 314 -20.74 5.45 -11.70
N LYS A 315 -20.79 5.27 -13.02
CA LYS A 315 -21.68 6.00 -13.93
C LYS A 315 -23.10 5.42 -14.00
N LYS A 316 -23.44 4.45 -13.12
CA LYS A 316 -24.70 3.70 -13.10
C LYS A 316 -25.03 2.98 -14.42
N ASN A 317 -24.03 2.72 -15.28
CA ASN A 317 -24.20 1.97 -16.52
C ASN A 317 -23.96 0.48 -16.29
N TYR A 318 -24.89 -0.15 -15.57
CA TYR A 318 -24.76 -1.55 -15.17
C TYR A 318 -24.79 -2.54 -16.34
N LYS A 319 -25.43 -2.18 -17.46
CA LYS A 319 -25.45 -3.01 -18.68
C LYS A 319 -24.04 -3.16 -19.26
N ILE A 320 -23.29 -2.06 -19.41
CA ILE A 320 -21.90 -2.09 -19.87
C ILE A 320 -21.02 -2.84 -18.86
N ALA A 321 -21.21 -2.57 -17.56
CA ALA A 321 -20.45 -3.27 -16.52
C ALA A 321 -20.65 -4.78 -16.60
N LEU A 322 -21.90 -5.24 -16.71
CA LEU A 322 -22.23 -6.67 -16.81
C LEU A 322 -21.66 -7.29 -18.09
N LEU A 323 -21.71 -6.60 -19.23
CA LEU A 323 -21.14 -7.08 -20.50
C LEU A 323 -19.62 -7.31 -20.38
N SER A 324 -18.91 -6.36 -19.78
CA SER A 324 -17.46 -6.47 -19.53
C SER A 324 -17.13 -7.72 -18.70
N ILE A 325 -17.86 -7.94 -17.61
CA ILE A 325 -17.61 -9.07 -16.72
C ILE A 325 -18.06 -10.40 -17.35
N LYS A 326 -19.13 -10.42 -18.17
CA LYS A 326 -19.51 -11.62 -18.94
C LYS A 326 -18.39 -12.04 -19.90
N LYS A 327 -17.75 -11.08 -20.58
CA LYS A 327 -16.58 -11.35 -21.43
C LYS A 327 -15.42 -11.91 -20.62
N MET A 328 -15.15 -11.35 -19.44
CA MET A 328 -14.16 -11.92 -18.50
C MET A 328 -14.51 -13.38 -18.13
N LYS A 329 -15.76 -13.65 -17.78
CA LYS A 329 -16.22 -14.98 -17.37
C LYS A 329 -16.09 -16.00 -18.50
N GLN A 330 -16.38 -15.60 -19.74
CA GLN A 330 -16.21 -16.46 -20.92
C GLN A 330 -14.74 -16.86 -21.12
N LEU A 331 -13.82 -15.90 -21.00
CA LEU A 331 -12.38 -16.13 -21.20
C LEU A 331 -11.70 -16.75 -19.98
N HIS A 332 -12.27 -16.55 -18.79
CA HIS A 332 -11.75 -17.03 -17.51
C HIS A 332 -12.88 -17.70 -16.70
N PRO A 333 -13.37 -18.89 -17.11
CA PRO A 333 -14.55 -19.53 -16.53
C PRO A 333 -14.41 -19.88 -15.05
N LEU A 334 -13.19 -20.03 -14.53
CA LEU A 334 -12.94 -20.31 -13.12
C LEU A 334 -12.76 -19.04 -12.26
N SER A 335 -12.88 -17.84 -12.84
CA SER A 335 -12.65 -16.59 -12.13
C SER A 335 -13.72 -16.33 -11.07
N GLN A 336 -13.31 -16.42 -9.79
CA GLN A 336 -14.15 -16.03 -8.66
C GLN A 336 -14.48 -14.54 -8.68
N THR A 337 -13.57 -13.70 -9.20
CA THR A 337 -13.80 -12.26 -9.39
C THR A 337 -14.88 -11.99 -10.42
N ALA A 338 -14.90 -12.73 -11.54
CA ALA A 338 -16.00 -12.62 -12.50
C ALA A 338 -17.33 -13.02 -11.85
N ASN A 339 -17.37 -14.14 -11.11
CA ASN A 339 -18.58 -14.58 -10.39
C ASN A 339 -19.08 -13.54 -9.39
N PHE A 340 -18.17 -12.92 -8.63
CA PHE A 340 -18.49 -11.87 -7.68
C PHE A 340 -19.14 -10.66 -8.36
N TYR A 341 -18.48 -10.10 -9.38
CA TYR A 341 -19.00 -8.92 -10.06
C TYR A 341 -20.27 -9.21 -10.87
N MET A 342 -20.40 -10.38 -11.50
CA MET A 342 -21.66 -10.75 -12.17
C MET A 342 -22.83 -10.73 -11.19
N ALA A 343 -22.70 -11.43 -10.06
CA ALA A 343 -23.76 -11.49 -9.06
C ALA A 343 -24.08 -10.11 -8.48
N TRP A 344 -23.05 -9.32 -8.17
CA TRP A 344 -23.24 -7.99 -7.59
C TRP A 344 -23.89 -7.00 -8.56
N ILE A 345 -23.43 -6.96 -9.81
CA ILE A 345 -24.00 -6.08 -10.86
C ILE A 345 -25.44 -6.50 -11.17
N SER A 346 -25.74 -7.80 -11.25
CA SER A 346 -27.12 -8.27 -11.45
C SER A 346 -28.08 -7.77 -10.36
N ILE A 347 -27.65 -7.80 -9.10
CA ILE A 347 -28.45 -7.28 -7.99
C ILE A 347 -28.64 -5.76 -8.09
N LEU A 348 -27.60 -5.03 -8.48
CA LEU A 348 -27.69 -3.58 -8.73
C LEU A 348 -28.65 -3.22 -9.88
N MET A 349 -28.84 -4.13 -10.83
CA MET A 349 -29.82 -4.01 -11.92
C MET A 349 -31.25 -4.38 -11.50
N GLY A 350 -31.49 -4.74 -10.24
CA GLY A 350 -32.78 -5.18 -9.74
C GLY A 350 -33.08 -6.66 -9.95
N ASP A 351 -32.14 -7.46 -10.48
CA ASP A 351 -32.26 -8.93 -10.52
C ASP A 351 -31.97 -9.50 -9.13
N LEU A 352 -32.96 -9.44 -8.24
CA LEU A 352 -32.85 -9.85 -6.83
C LEU A 352 -32.98 -11.37 -6.62
N LYS A 353 -32.65 -12.18 -7.63
CA LYS A 353 -32.68 -13.65 -7.50
C LYS A 353 -31.81 -14.12 -6.34
N ALA A 354 -32.36 -15.02 -5.53
CA ALA A 354 -31.68 -15.61 -4.36
C ALA A 354 -30.32 -16.24 -4.72
N ASN A 355 -30.15 -16.72 -5.96
CA ASN A 355 -28.89 -17.32 -6.44
C ASN A 355 -27.72 -16.32 -6.50
N HIS A 356 -27.95 -15.04 -6.78
CA HIS A 356 -26.87 -14.04 -6.82
C HIS A 356 -26.35 -13.75 -5.42
N LEU A 357 -27.25 -13.51 -4.46
CA LEU A 357 -26.89 -13.34 -3.06
C LEU A 357 -26.19 -14.60 -2.50
N LYS A 358 -26.74 -15.78 -2.79
CA LYS A 358 -26.12 -17.07 -2.43
C LYS A 358 -24.71 -17.18 -2.99
N THR A 359 -24.48 -16.75 -4.23
CA THR A 359 -23.15 -16.74 -4.86
C THR A 359 -22.17 -15.86 -4.09
N ILE A 360 -22.54 -14.62 -3.75
CA ILE A 360 -21.64 -13.71 -3.01
C ILE A 360 -21.34 -14.25 -1.60
N ILE A 361 -22.33 -14.79 -0.90
CA ILE A 361 -22.15 -15.41 0.43
C ILE A 361 -21.25 -16.65 0.35
N GLN A 362 -21.45 -17.52 -0.65
CA GLN A 362 -20.61 -18.70 -0.88
C GLN A 362 -19.16 -18.32 -1.20
N LEU A 363 -18.95 -17.24 -1.96
CA LEU A 363 -17.61 -16.71 -2.20
C LEU A 363 -16.99 -16.28 -0.86
N GLN A 364 -17.71 -15.52 -0.04
CA GLN A 364 -17.22 -15.12 1.28
C GLN A 364 -16.84 -16.32 2.16
N SER A 365 -17.66 -17.38 2.19
CA SER A 365 -17.39 -18.57 3.00
C SER A 365 -16.19 -19.38 2.48
N LYS A 366 -15.97 -19.41 1.17
CA LYS A 366 -14.76 -19.98 0.53
C LYS A 366 -13.51 -19.13 0.73
N LYS A 367 -13.57 -18.15 1.65
CA LYS A 367 -12.50 -17.17 1.89
C LYS A 367 -12.13 -16.43 0.60
N TYR A 368 -13.08 -16.18 -0.31
CA TYR A 368 -12.86 -15.27 -1.43
C TYR A 368 -12.58 -13.88 -0.90
N GLN A 369 -11.65 -13.21 -1.56
CA GLN A 369 -10.87 -12.16 -0.96
C GLN A 369 -11.03 -10.83 -1.71
N HIS A 370 -12.19 -10.20 -1.60
CA HIS A 370 -12.46 -8.90 -2.25
C HIS A 370 -12.72 -7.78 -1.22
N PRO A 371 -12.16 -6.55 -1.40
CA PRO A 371 -12.38 -5.42 -0.48
C PRO A 371 -13.86 -5.08 -0.28
N GLU A 372 -14.61 -5.11 -1.38
CA GLU A 372 -16.03 -4.74 -1.42
C GLU A 372 -16.99 -5.87 -1.02
N ILE A 373 -16.50 -7.07 -0.66
CA ILE A 373 -17.40 -8.21 -0.45
C ILE A 373 -18.43 -7.97 0.67
N ASN A 374 -18.00 -7.34 1.77
CA ASN A 374 -18.91 -7.02 2.87
C ASN A 374 -19.92 -5.95 2.45
N PHE A 375 -19.50 -4.95 1.68
CA PHE A 375 -20.40 -3.92 1.20
C PHE A 375 -21.41 -4.48 0.19
N ALA A 376 -20.95 -5.30 -0.76
CA ALA A 376 -21.81 -5.98 -1.71
C ALA A 376 -22.88 -6.80 -0.97
N ILE A 377 -22.51 -7.63 0.02
CA ILE A 377 -23.48 -8.39 0.83
C ILE A 377 -24.44 -7.47 1.58
N ALA A 378 -23.95 -6.39 2.18
CA ALA A 378 -24.78 -5.41 2.88
C ALA A 378 -25.83 -4.80 1.95
N GLN A 379 -25.39 -4.39 0.76
CA GLN A 379 -26.23 -3.81 -0.28
C GLN A 379 -27.24 -4.82 -0.81
N CYS A 380 -26.85 -6.09 -0.99
CA CYS A 380 -27.78 -7.14 -1.39
C CYS A 380 -28.90 -7.31 -0.36
N TYR A 381 -28.56 -7.43 0.93
CA TYR A 381 -29.57 -7.54 1.99
C TYR A 381 -30.44 -6.30 2.12
N TYR A 382 -29.85 -5.13 1.92
CA TYR A 382 -30.58 -3.86 1.95
C TYR A 382 -31.61 -3.77 0.83
N LEU A 383 -31.28 -4.23 -0.38
CA LEU A 383 -32.17 -4.19 -1.55
C LEU A 383 -33.25 -5.29 -1.51
N THR A 384 -32.98 -6.44 -0.88
CA THR A 384 -33.97 -7.49 -0.66
C THR A 384 -34.91 -7.12 0.50
N LYS A 385 -36.16 -6.75 0.21
CA LYS A 385 -37.15 -6.35 1.24
C LYS A 385 -37.42 -7.46 2.26
N GLY A 386 -37.48 -7.13 3.56
CA GLY A 386 -37.90 -8.02 4.67
C GLY A 386 -37.20 -7.72 6.01
N ASN A 387 -37.91 -7.91 7.14
CA ASN A 387 -37.43 -7.55 8.48
C ASN A 387 -36.13 -8.29 8.89
N ASN A 388 -36.01 -9.57 8.54
CA ASN A 388 -34.82 -10.38 8.86
C ASN A 388 -33.55 -9.92 8.11
N TRP A 389 -33.68 -9.16 7.03
CA TRP A 389 -32.54 -8.71 6.22
C TRP A 389 -31.92 -7.41 6.74
N LYS A 390 -32.70 -6.53 7.40
CA LYS A 390 -32.19 -5.26 7.97
C LYS A 390 -31.01 -5.47 8.93
N SER A 391 -31.14 -6.43 9.86
CA SER A 391 -30.07 -6.75 10.81
C SER A 391 -28.80 -7.25 10.12
N LYS A 392 -28.96 -8.12 9.10
CA LYS A 392 -27.81 -8.61 8.31
C LYS A 392 -27.16 -7.50 7.48
N ALA A 393 -27.95 -6.64 6.83
CA ALA A 393 -27.46 -5.48 6.10
C ALA A 393 -26.63 -4.55 7.01
N LYS A 394 -27.16 -4.23 8.21
CA LYS A 394 -26.47 -3.43 9.23
C LYS A 394 -25.14 -4.06 9.67
N SER A 395 -25.14 -5.37 9.94
CA SER A 395 -23.93 -6.10 10.33
C SER A 395 -22.84 -6.04 9.24
N PHE A 396 -23.19 -6.30 7.99
CA PHE A 396 -22.24 -6.29 6.88
C PHE A 396 -21.77 -4.87 6.50
N ALA A 397 -22.64 -3.86 6.58
CA ALA A 397 -22.25 -2.46 6.37
C ALA A 397 -21.25 -2.01 7.44
N THR A 398 -21.46 -2.41 8.69
CA THR A 398 -20.50 -2.15 9.79
C THR A 398 -19.15 -2.83 9.51
N LYS A 399 -19.14 -4.07 9.02
CA LYS A 399 -17.91 -4.77 8.62
C LYS A 399 -17.20 -4.08 7.45
N ALA A 400 -17.95 -3.55 6.48
CA ALA A 400 -17.38 -2.77 5.37
C ALA A 400 -16.71 -1.49 5.87
N ILE A 401 -17.35 -0.74 6.77
CA ILE A 401 -16.78 0.47 7.40
C ILE A 401 -15.55 0.11 8.23
N LYS A 402 -15.57 -0.99 8.98
CA LYS A 402 -14.39 -1.44 9.73
C LYS A 402 -13.22 -1.79 8.80
N ALA A 403 -13.49 -2.29 7.60
CA ALA A 403 -12.46 -2.59 6.60
C ALA A 403 -11.98 -1.37 5.81
N ASN A 404 -12.82 -0.34 5.70
CA ASN A 404 -12.54 0.95 5.09
C ASN A 404 -13.44 2.03 5.73
N TRP A 405 -12.91 2.77 6.71
CA TRP A 405 -13.70 3.75 7.47
C TRP A 405 -14.22 4.91 6.60
N LYS A 406 -13.65 5.13 5.40
CA LYS A 406 -14.09 6.15 4.45
C LYS A 406 -15.24 5.70 3.55
N HIS A 407 -15.77 4.49 3.71
CA HIS A 407 -16.81 3.95 2.84
C HIS A 407 -18.16 4.66 3.04
N LYS A 408 -18.45 5.63 2.17
CA LYS A 408 -19.60 6.54 2.28
C LYS A 408 -20.94 5.81 2.10
N GLU A 409 -21.01 4.90 1.15
CA GLU A 409 -22.21 4.15 0.79
C GLU A 409 -22.63 3.17 1.90
N ALA A 410 -21.67 2.48 2.51
CA ALA A 410 -21.94 1.64 3.68
C ALA A 410 -22.46 2.47 4.87
N LYS A 411 -21.93 3.68 5.08
CA LYS A 411 -22.46 4.62 6.10
C LYS A 411 -23.88 5.07 5.79
N ASN A 412 -24.21 5.31 4.52
CA ASN A 412 -25.57 5.66 4.11
C ASN A 412 -26.55 4.52 4.39
N ILE A 413 -26.21 3.27 4.06
CA ILE A 413 -27.02 2.10 4.42
C ILE A 413 -27.27 2.05 5.94
N LEU A 414 -26.24 2.29 6.76
CA LEU A 414 -26.42 2.33 8.22
C LEU A 414 -27.32 3.48 8.70
N LYS A 415 -27.31 4.62 8.00
CA LYS A 415 -28.15 5.78 8.34
C LYS A 415 -29.61 5.51 8.03
N GLU A 416 -29.90 4.87 6.90
CA GLU A 416 -31.26 4.56 6.43
C GLU A 416 -31.90 3.36 7.14
N LEU A 417 -31.09 2.50 7.76
CA LEU A 417 -31.56 1.37 8.58
C LEU A 417 -31.76 1.71 10.07
N LYS A 418 -31.47 2.94 10.48
CA LYS A 418 -31.86 3.48 11.79
C LYS A 418 -33.29 3.98 11.70
#